data_AF-A0A452XMX3-F1
#
_entry.id   AF-A0A452XMX3-F1
#
_cell.length_a   1.000
_cell.length_b   1.000
_cell.length_c   1.000
_cell.angle_alpha   90.00
_cell.angle_beta   90.00
_cell.angle_gamma   90.00
#
_symmetry.space_group_name_H-M   'P 1'
#
loop_
_entity.id
_entity.type
_entity.pdbx_description
1 polymer ?
#
loop_
_entity_poly.entity_id
_entity_poly.type
_entity_poly.pdbx_seq_one_letter_code
_entity_poly.pdbx_strand_id
1 'polypeptide(L)'
;MEGPPRLTAGAVREIWELPDGPGTIQPVLQVADLRAVTTKNPVGHQSERYRMLLSDGVHSQQSMLSTNHNHLVKTGALRQGSIVHLQDITCNT
;
A
#
# COMPACT_ATOMS: atom_id res chain seq x y z
N MET A 1 -9.21 -26.91 -4.79
CA MET A 1 -7.96 -26.27 -4.35
C MET A 1 -7.91 -24.92 -5.04
N GLU A 2 -8.38 -23.87 -4.39
CA GLU A 2 -8.30 -22.52 -4.96
C GLU A 2 -6.83 -22.11 -5.03
N GLY A 3 -6.39 -21.67 -6.21
CA GLY A 3 -5.02 -21.20 -6.39
C GLY A 3 -4.74 -19.98 -5.51
N PRO A 4 -3.45 -19.62 -5.30
CA PRO A 4 -3.12 -18.40 -4.59
C PRO A 4 -3.87 -17.21 -5.24
N PRO A 5 -4.38 -16.26 -4.44
CA PRO A 5 -5.05 -15.08 -4.97
C PRO A 5 -4.12 -14.41 -5.99
N ARG A 6 -4.64 -14.20 -7.20
CA ARG A 6 -3.84 -13.72 -8.33
C ARG A 6 -3.53 -12.25 -8.11
N LEU A 7 -2.24 -11.94 -7.96
CA LEU A 7 -1.76 -10.57 -7.97
C LEU A 7 -1.89 -9.97 -9.37
N THR A 8 -2.15 -8.66 -9.44
CA THR A 8 -2.26 -7.93 -10.70
C THR A 8 -0.87 -7.60 -11.25
N ALA A 9 -0.21 -8.58 -11.87
CA ALA A 9 1.14 -8.45 -12.39
C ALA A 9 1.31 -7.24 -13.33
N GLY A 10 2.34 -6.42 -13.08
CA GLY A 10 2.63 -5.21 -13.85
C GLY A 10 1.95 -3.94 -13.31
N ALA A 11 1.00 -4.06 -12.38
CA ALA A 11 0.27 -2.92 -11.84
C ALA A 11 1.18 -1.92 -11.11
N VAL A 12 2.25 -2.36 -10.45
CA VAL A 12 3.15 -1.42 -9.77
C VAL A 12 3.84 -0.50 -10.78
N ARG A 13 4.27 -1.05 -11.92
CA ARG A 13 4.86 -0.26 -13.00
C ARG A 13 3.84 0.68 -13.64
N GLU A 14 2.62 0.20 -13.84
CA GLU A 14 1.51 1.00 -14.37
C GLU A 14 1.18 2.19 -13.45
N ILE A 15 1.09 1.97 -12.13
CA ILE A 15 0.92 3.05 -11.12
C ILE A 15 2.03 4.09 -11.22
N TRP A 16 3.28 3.66 -11.48
CA TRP A 16 4.44 4.54 -11.56
C TRP A 16 4.49 5.35 -12.88
N GLU A 17 4.10 4.74 -13.99
CA GLU A 17 4.20 5.32 -15.34
C GLU A 17 2.98 6.18 -15.73
N LEU A 18 1.90 6.18 -14.94
CA LEU A 18 0.67 6.92 -15.24
C LEU A 18 0.88 8.45 -15.30
N PRO A 19 0.63 9.10 -16.46
CA PRO A 19 0.77 10.56 -16.62
C PRO A 19 -0.35 11.39 -15.97
N ASP A 20 -1.55 10.80 -15.82
CA ASP A 20 -2.79 11.50 -15.46
C ASP A 20 -3.43 10.92 -14.19
N GLY A 21 -2.87 11.26 -13.02
CA GLY A 21 -3.62 11.26 -11.75
C GLY A 21 -4.23 9.92 -11.30
N PRO A 22 -5.07 9.93 -10.24
CA PRO A 22 -5.38 8.73 -9.46
C PRO A 22 -6.44 7.84 -10.14
N GLY A 23 -6.17 6.52 -10.21
CA GLY A 23 -7.20 5.54 -9.85
C GLY A 23 -8.02 4.84 -10.94
N THR A 24 -7.53 4.66 -12.18
CA THR A 24 -8.30 3.82 -13.13
C THR A 24 -8.15 2.33 -12.85
N ILE A 25 -7.06 1.92 -12.20
CA ILE A 25 -6.79 0.51 -11.89
C ILE A 25 -7.06 0.22 -10.41
N GLN A 26 -7.73 -0.91 -10.16
CA GLN A 26 -7.92 -1.46 -8.83
C GLN A 26 -7.10 -2.75 -8.70
N PRO A 27 -5.77 -2.65 -8.50
CA PRO A 27 -4.91 -3.82 -8.50
C PRO A 27 -4.98 -4.59 -7.18
N VAL A 28 -4.81 -5.90 -7.30
CA VAL A 28 -4.60 -6.81 -6.17
C VAL A 28 -3.10 -6.97 -5.96
N LEU A 29 -2.60 -6.49 -4.83
CA LEU A 29 -1.18 -6.48 -4.47
C LEU A 29 -0.94 -7.22 -3.16
N GLN A 30 0.30 -7.65 -2.94
CA GLN A 30 0.76 -8.21 -1.68
C GLN A 30 1.53 -7.18 -0.86
N VAL A 31 1.30 -7.16 0.45
CA VAL A 31 2.12 -6.41 1.41
C VAL A 31 3.39 -7.20 1.70
N ALA A 32 4.48 -6.87 1.01
CA ALA A 32 5.78 -7.52 1.17
C ALA A 32 6.50 -7.11 2.47
N ASP A 33 6.29 -5.88 2.94
CA ASP A 33 6.79 -5.35 4.21
C ASP A 33 5.84 -4.27 4.75
N LEU A 34 5.76 -4.13 6.07
CA LEU A 34 4.92 -3.15 6.76
C LEU A 34 5.65 -2.65 8.01
N ARG A 35 5.94 -1.35 8.05
CA ARG A 35 6.67 -0.72 9.16
C ARG A 35 6.00 0.56 9.64
N ALA A 36 5.98 0.74 10.95
CA ALA A 36 5.62 2.02 11.55
C ALA A 36 6.72 3.06 11.29
N VAL A 37 6.32 4.27 10.93
CA VAL A 37 7.21 5.41 10.70
C VAL A 37 6.79 6.53 11.63
N THR A 38 7.73 6.97 12.47
CA THR A 38 7.51 8.11 13.35
C THR A 38 7.79 9.40 12.60
N THR A 39 6.76 10.18 12.29
CA THR A 39 6.94 11.54 11.77
C THR A 39 7.04 12.50 12.95
N LYS A 40 8.20 13.14 13.13
CA LYS A 40 8.38 14.21 14.12
C LYS A 40 7.73 15.48 13.59
N ASN A 41 6.44 15.68 13.86
CA ASN A 41 5.80 16.97 13.62
C ASN A 41 6.14 17.93 14.79
N PRO A 42 6.60 19.17 14.50
CA PRO A 42 6.96 20.14 15.54
C PRO A 42 5.77 20.65 16.37
N VAL A 43 4.53 20.41 15.92
CA VAL A 43 3.30 20.81 16.60
C VAL A 43 2.62 19.56 17.17
N GLY A 44 3.20 18.91 18.20
CA GLY A 44 2.56 18.01 19.18
C GLY A 44 1.73 16.78 18.75
N HIS A 45 1.32 16.67 17.49
CA HIS A 45 0.44 15.63 16.99
C HIS A 45 1.30 14.58 16.28
N GLN A 46 1.63 13.51 17.01
CA GLN A 46 2.20 12.31 16.40
C GLN A 46 1.14 11.69 15.49
N SER A 47 1.24 11.93 14.19
CA SER A 47 0.46 11.18 13.20
C SER A 47 1.15 9.83 13.04
N GLU A 48 0.50 8.76 13.49
CA GLU A 48 0.98 7.40 13.23
C GLU A 48 0.94 7.17 11.71
N ARG A 49 2.10 6.89 11.12
CA ARG A 49 2.22 6.60 9.70
C ARG A 49 2.78 5.20 9.54
N TYR A 50 2.23 4.44 8.61
CA TYR A 50 2.76 3.13 8.25
C TYR A 50 3.26 3.16 6.83
N ARG A 51 4.51 2.75 6.62
CA ARG A 51 5.09 2.53 5.30
C ARG A 51 4.92 1.06 4.93
N MET A 52 4.49 0.84 3.71
CA MET A 52 4.29 -0.49 3.13
C MET A 52 5.21 -0.67 1.94
N LEU A 53 5.70 -1.88 1.74
CA LEU A 53 6.22 -2.34 0.46
C LEU A 53 5.11 -3.16 -0.20
N LEU A 54 4.57 -2.67 -1.31
CA LEU A 54 3.53 -3.36 -2.07
C LEU A 54 4.16 -4.05 -3.28
N SER A 55 3.76 -5.28 -3.56
CA SER A 55 4.24 -6.06 -4.69
C SER A 55 3.09 -6.60 -5.53
N ASP A 56 3.24 -6.56 -6.85
CA ASP A 56 2.34 -7.20 -7.81
C ASP A 56 2.82 -8.62 -8.22
N GLY A 57 3.87 -9.13 -7.59
CA GLY A 57 4.53 -10.40 -7.93
C GLY A 57 5.66 -10.28 -8.98
N VAL A 58 5.84 -9.12 -9.60
CA VAL A 58 6.93 -8.85 -10.57
C VAL A 58 7.78 -7.68 -10.09
N HIS A 59 7.14 -6.60 -9.68
CA HIS A 59 7.74 -5.38 -9.16
C HIS A 59 7.28 -5.14 -7.71
N SER A 60 8.00 -4.25 -7.03
CA SER A 60 7.66 -3.81 -5.68
C SER A 60 7.91 -2.32 -5.53
N GLN A 61 7.04 -1.63 -4.80
CA GLN A 61 7.13 -0.19 -4.59
C GLN A 61 6.80 0.19 -3.14
N GLN A 62 7.52 1.19 -2.63
CA GLN A 62 7.22 1.77 -1.32
C GLN A 62 5.99 2.67 -1.41
N SER A 63 5.10 2.54 -0.45
CA SER A 63 3.88 3.35 -0.32
C SER A 63 3.63 3.71 1.15
N MET A 64 2.76 4.69 1.35
CA MET A 64 2.30 5.10 2.69
C MET A 64 0.83 4.72 2.85
N LEU A 65 0.51 4.06 3.97
CA LEU A 65 -0.88 3.79 4.32
C LEU A 65 -1.58 5.10 4.69
N SER A 66 -2.81 5.28 4.18
CA SER A 66 -3.68 6.36 4.62
C SER A 66 -3.99 6.21 6.10
N THR A 67 -3.93 7.31 6.86
CA THR A 67 -4.14 7.32 8.32
C THR A 67 -5.51 6.77 8.72
N ASN A 68 -6.50 6.88 7.84
CA ASN A 68 -7.85 6.33 8.05
C ASN A 68 -7.84 4.79 8.20
N HIS A 69 -6.84 4.13 7.61
CA HIS A 69 -6.70 2.67 7.61
C HIS A 69 -5.68 2.15 8.64
N ASN A 70 -5.10 3.02 9.48
CA ASN A 70 -4.15 2.63 10.52
C ASN A 70 -4.71 1.56 11.47
N HIS A 71 -6.02 1.58 11.72
CA HIS A 71 -6.69 0.60 12.56
C HIS A 71 -6.53 -0.85 12.04
N LEU A 72 -6.39 -1.05 10.72
CA LEU A 72 -6.19 -2.37 10.13
C LEU A 72 -4.84 -2.97 10.52
N VAL A 73 -3.81 -2.14 10.65
CA VAL A 73 -2.49 -2.57 11.14
C VAL A 73 -2.57 -2.94 12.62
N LYS A 74 -3.23 -2.09 13.42
CA LYS A 74 -3.37 -2.29 14.88
C LYS A 74 -4.18 -3.54 15.23
N THR A 75 -5.21 -3.84 14.45
CA THR A 75 -6.04 -5.05 14.63
C THR A 75 -5.39 -6.31 14.05
N GLY A 76 -4.26 -6.18 13.34
CA GLY A 76 -3.56 -7.31 12.70
C GLY A 76 -4.23 -7.82 11.41
N ALA A 77 -5.29 -7.14 10.95
CA ALA A 77 -5.96 -7.43 9.68
C ALA A 77 -5.03 -7.13 8.49
N LEU A 78 -4.24 -6.06 8.59
CA LEU A 78 -3.20 -5.71 7.64
C LEU A 78 -1.82 -6.00 8.24
N ARG A 79 -1.10 -6.94 7.64
CA ARG A 79 0.23 -7.36 8.06
C ARG A 79 1.10 -7.74 6.86
N GLN A 80 2.37 -8.01 7.11
CA GLN A 80 3.24 -8.61 6.10
C GLN A 80 2.65 -9.93 5.59
N GLY A 81 2.63 -10.10 4.26
CA GLY A 81 2.03 -11.22 3.56
C GLY A 81 0.54 -11.04 3.22
N SER A 82 -0.13 -10.01 3.75
CA SER A 82 -1.53 -9.72 3.41
C SER A 82 -1.70 -9.41 1.93
N ILE A 83 -2.81 -9.87 1.35
CA ILE A 83 -3.22 -9.54 -0.01
C ILE A 83 -4.27 -8.44 0.09
N VAL A 84 -4.04 -7.34 -0.61
CA VAL A 84 -4.86 -6.13 -0.56
C VAL A 84 -5.36 -5.78 -1.95
N HIS A 85 -6.60 -5.31 -2.01
CA HIS A 85 -7.19 -4.75 -3.21
C HIS A 85 -7.18 -3.22 -3.06
N LEU A 86 -6.39 -2.53 -3.87
CA LEU A 86 -6.30 -1.08 -3.80
C LEU A 86 -7.53 -0.46 -4.48
N GLN A 87 -8.34 0.26 -3.70
CA GLN A 87 -9.52 0.98 -4.21
C GLN A 87 -9.15 2.39 -4.63
N ASP A 88 -8.37 3.08 -3.79
CA ASP A 88 -7.92 4.44 -4.01
C ASP A 88 -6.40 4.52 -3.89
N ILE A 89 -5.76 5.16 -4.88
CA ILE A 89 -4.31 5.33 -4.95
C ILE A 89 -4.04 6.81 -5.18
N THR A 90 -3.17 7.40 -4.38
CA THR A 90 -2.71 8.77 -4.57
C THR A 90 -1.21 8.75 -4.78
N CYS A 91 -0.76 9.12 -5.98
CA CYS A 91 0.64 9.31 -6.29
C CYS A 91 1.01 10.77 -6.04
N ASN A 92 2.02 11.01 -5.20
CA ASN A 92 2.60 12.33 -5.01
C ASN A 92 4.04 12.28 -5.52
N THR A 93 4.34 13.10 -6.53
CA THR A 93 5.68 13.28 -7.12
C THR A 93 6.54 14.22 -6.30
#